data_AF-A0AAU3Q3A5-F1
#
_entry.id   AF-A0AAU3Q3A5-F1
#
_cell.length_a   1.000
_cell.length_b   1.000
_cell.length_c   1.000
_cell.angle_alpha   90.00
_cell.angle_beta   90.00
_cell.angle_gamma   90.00
#
_symmetry.space_group_name_H-M   'P 1'
#
loop_
_entity.id
_entity.type
_entity.pdbx_description
1 polymer ?
#
loop_
_entity_poly.entity_id
_entity_poly.type
_entity_poly.pdbx_seq_one_letter_code
_entity_poly.pdbx_strand_id
1 'polypeptide(L)'
;MDPGSTVRDICRRISGEFLGIEASSGLIARIITRMRDDGVTRYTPSVDAETRWVTRARAMQSTRIWSTGGCDSYFIEKDGTNTLVYPGGAITALLERRRLMLRDWERRTDDDERRTGFRGSVLRAVHAIVGSFDTLSQDSM
;
A
#
# COMPACT_ATOMS: atom_id res chain seq x y z
N MET A 1 28.93 -16.06 -25.24
CA MET A 1 27.80 -15.73 -24.33
C MET A 1 26.67 -16.65 -24.74
N ASP A 2 26.33 -17.64 -23.91
CA ASP A 2 25.31 -18.66 -24.23
C ASP A 2 23.91 -18.13 -23.90
N PRO A 3 22.98 -18.04 -24.86
CA PRO A 3 21.59 -17.64 -24.59
C PRO A 3 20.90 -18.52 -23.54
N GLY A 4 21.28 -19.80 -23.45
CA GLY A 4 20.69 -20.79 -22.54
C GLY A 4 21.00 -20.56 -21.06
N SER A 5 22.16 -19.97 -20.72
CA SER A 5 22.49 -19.62 -19.34
C SER A 5 21.66 -18.44 -18.83
N THR A 6 21.37 -17.46 -19.70
CA THR A 6 20.60 -16.27 -19.34
C THR A 6 19.15 -16.60 -19.00
N VAL A 7 18.50 -17.47 -19.78
CA VAL A 7 17.11 -17.89 -19.53
C VAL A 7 17.00 -18.70 -18.23
N ARG A 8 17.96 -19.58 -17.96
CA ARG A 8 17.97 -20.43 -16.76
C ARG A 8 18.15 -19.62 -15.48
N ASP A 9 18.98 -18.57 -15.51
CA ASP A 9 19.17 -17.64 -14.40
C ASP A 9 17.96 -16.71 -14.18
N ILE A 10 17.25 -16.35 -15.26
CA ILE A 10 15.97 -15.62 -15.17
C ILE A 10 14.92 -16.49 -14.47
N CYS A 11 14.76 -17.76 -14.86
CA CYS A 11 13.78 -18.67 -14.28
C CYS A 11 14.07 -19.03 -12.81
N ARG A 12 15.34 -19.19 -12.40
CA ARG A 12 15.69 -19.39 -10.97
C ARG A 12 15.39 -18.19 -10.09
N ARG A 13 15.27 -16.99 -10.67
CA ARG A 13 14.88 -15.76 -9.98
C ARG A 13 13.38 -15.61 -9.86
N ILE A 14 12.57 -16.34 -10.63
CA ILE A 14 11.11 -16.31 -10.51
C ILE A 14 10.74 -16.94 -9.17
N SER A 15 9.89 -16.22 -8.45
CA SER A 15 9.51 -16.46 -7.07
C SER A 15 9.13 -17.91 -6.82
N GLY A 16 9.77 -18.58 -5.85
CA GLY A 16 9.05 -19.64 -5.14
C GLY A 16 7.83 -18.98 -4.52
N GLU A 17 6.62 -19.37 -4.92
CA GLU A 17 5.37 -18.71 -4.53
C GLU A 17 5.25 -18.62 -3.00
N PHE A 18 5.67 -19.68 -2.30
CA PHE A 18 5.76 -19.73 -0.84
C PHE A 18 6.63 -18.61 -0.23
N LEU A 19 7.77 -18.28 -0.84
CA LEU A 19 8.63 -17.20 -0.33
C LEU A 19 7.97 -15.83 -0.53
N GLY A 20 7.22 -15.65 -1.61
CA GLY A 20 6.43 -14.43 -1.84
C GLY A 20 5.30 -14.28 -0.81
N ILE A 21 4.62 -15.39 -0.49
CA ILE A 21 3.57 -15.46 0.53
C ILE A 21 4.17 -15.16 1.90
N GLU A 22 5.26 -15.82 2.30
CA GLU A 22 5.91 -15.61 3.60
C GLU A 22 6.41 -14.18 3.77
N ALA A 23 6.99 -13.59 2.72
CA ALA A 23 7.42 -12.20 2.74
C ALA A 23 6.24 -11.25 2.98
N SER A 24 5.09 -11.50 2.33
CA SER A 24 3.91 -10.65 2.40
C SER A 24 3.15 -10.82 3.73
N SER A 25 2.92 -12.06 4.15
CA SER A 25 2.27 -12.36 5.43
C SER A 25 3.09 -11.86 6.61
N GLY A 26 4.42 -12.00 6.56
CA GLY A 26 5.33 -11.45 7.57
C GLY A 26 5.25 -9.93 7.70
N LEU A 27 5.12 -9.19 6.59
CA LEU A 27 4.93 -7.74 6.62
C LEU A 27 3.57 -7.37 7.23
N ILE A 28 2.49 -8.05 6.81
CA ILE A 28 1.13 -7.83 7.34
C ILE A 28 1.09 -8.07 8.86
N ALA A 29 1.66 -9.19 9.33
CA ALA A 29 1.72 -9.50 10.76
C ALA A 29 2.48 -8.43 11.57
N ARG A 30 3.58 -7.89 11.04
CA ARG A 30 4.31 -6.77 11.66
C ARG A 30 3.49 -5.49 11.72
N ILE A 31 2.77 -5.17 10.64
CA ILE A 31 1.86 -4.00 10.61
C ILE A 31 0.78 -4.14 11.68
N ILE A 32 0.11 -5.30 11.75
CA ILE A 32 -0.95 -5.54 12.75
C ILE A 32 -0.40 -5.49 14.18
N THR A 33 0.78 -6.08 14.42
CA THR A 33 1.44 -6.00 15.74
C THR A 33 1.70 -4.55 16.11
N ARG A 34 2.25 -3.77 15.17
CA ARG A 34 2.52 -2.35 15.37
C ARG A 34 1.25 -1.52 15.59
N MET A 35 0.17 -1.83 14.88
CA MET A 35 -1.14 -1.18 15.07
C MET A 35 -1.64 -1.37 16.50
N ARG A 36 -1.51 -2.59 17.03
CA ARG A 36 -1.88 -2.91 18.42
C ARG A 36 -1.02 -2.14 19.41
N ASP A 37 0.30 -2.12 19.20
CA ASP A 37 1.24 -1.44 20.10
C ASP A 37 1.03 0.08 20.11
N ASP A 38 0.70 0.66 18.96
CA ASP A 38 0.54 2.12 18.79
C ASP A 38 -0.91 2.61 19.04
N GLY A 39 -1.88 1.73 19.28
CA GLY A 39 -3.29 2.11 19.40
C GLY A 39 -3.89 2.67 18.08
N VAL A 40 -3.36 2.24 16.95
CA VAL A 40 -3.76 2.68 15.60
C VAL A 40 -4.78 1.70 15.03
N THR A 41 -5.90 2.20 14.51
CA THR A 41 -6.96 1.37 13.91
C THR A 41 -6.77 1.15 12.41
N ARG A 42 -6.00 2.03 11.76
CA ARG A 42 -5.72 1.91 10.33
C ARG A 42 -4.34 2.47 9.97
N TYR A 43 -3.59 1.69 9.19
CA TYR A 43 -2.50 2.18 8.35
C TYR A 43 -2.94 2.19 6.88
N THR A 44 -2.73 3.30 6.20
CA THR A 44 -2.94 3.45 4.75
C THR A 44 -1.59 3.83 4.13
N PRO A 45 -1.14 3.21 3.03
CA PRO A 45 0.06 3.70 2.35
C PRO A 45 -0.17 5.14 1.89
N SER A 46 0.83 6.01 2.03
CA SER A 46 0.72 7.37 1.49
C SER A 46 0.73 7.33 -0.04
N VAL A 47 0.06 8.30 -0.67
CA VAL A 47 0.00 8.42 -2.13
C VAL A 47 1.40 8.48 -2.75
N ASP A 48 2.33 9.20 -2.11
CA ASP A 48 3.72 9.31 -2.56
C ASP A 48 4.46 7.97 -2.48
N ALA A 49 4.24 7.20 -1.41
CA ALA A 49 4.86 5.90 -1.24
C ALA A 49 4.35 4.89 -2.27
N GLU A 50 3.04 4.87 -2.50
CA GLU A 50 2.41 4.04 -3.54
C GLU A 50 2.96 4.42 -4.92
N THR A 51 2.94 5.70 -5.27
CA THR A 51 3.40 6.20 -6.58
C THR A 51 4.86 5.84 -6.83
N ARG A 52 5.73 6.02 -5.83
CA ARG A 52 7.14 5.65 -5.91
C ARG A 52 7.32 4.14 -6.08
N TRP A 53 6.57 3.33 -5.33
CA TRP A 53 6.65 1.87 -5.43
C TRP A 53 6.17 1.37 -6.80
N VAL A 54 5.02 1.87 -7.28
CA VAL A 54 4.45 1.52 -8.59
C VAL A 54 5.38 1.92 -9.73
N THR A 55 5.94 3.14 -9.69
CA THR A 55 6.88 3.62 -10.72
C THR A 55 8.09 2.69 -10.81
N ARG A 56 8.67 2.31 -9.66
CA ARG A 56 9.80 1.38 -9.61
C ARG A 56 9.43 -0.01 -10.11
N ALA A 57 8.26 -0.54 -9.71
CA ALA A 57 7.79 -1.83 -10.18
C ALA A 57 7.60 -1.82 -11.71
N ARG A 58 6.95 -0.81 -12.27
CA ARG A 58 6.79 -0.68 -13.73
C ARG A 58 8.13 -0.61 -14.47
N ALA A 59 9.09 0.14 -13.95
CA ALA A 59 10.43 0.22 -14.52
C ALA A 59 11.17 -1.13 -14.48
N MET A 60 10.98 -1.92 -13.41
CA MET A 60 11.53 -3.29 -13.36
C MET A 60 10.83 -4.21 -14.36
N GLN A 61 9.51 -4.10 -14.47
CA GLN A 61 8.68 -4.96 -15.30
C GLN A 61 8.94 -4.74 -16.80
N SER A 62 9.20 -3.51 -17.24
CA SER A 62 9.47 -3.17 -18.66
C SER A 62 10.69 -3.87 -19.26
N THR A 63 11.57 -4.42 -18.43
CA THR A 63 12.77 -5.16 -18.86
C THR A 63 12.59 -6.68 -18.85
N ARG A 64 11.42 -7.20 -18.48
CA ARG A 64 11.17 -8.64 -18.34
C ARG A 64 10.52 -9.21 -19.59
N ILE A 65 10.77 -10.50 -19.84
CA ILE A 65 10.27 -11.22 -21.03
C ILE A 65 8.75 -11.13 -21.21
N TRP A 66 8.01 -11.02 -20.10
CA TRP A 66 6.57 -10.84 -20.12
C TRP A 66 6.14 -9.48 -20.69
N SER A 67 7.01 -8.48 -20.72
CA SER A 67 6.70 -7.10 -21.16
C SER A 67 7.54 -6.62 -22.35
N THR A 68 8.68 -7.25 -22.64
CA THR A 68 9.54 -6.89 -23.79
C THR A 68 9.11 -7.57 -25.11
N GLY A 69 8.03 -8.35 -25.09
CA GLY A 69 7.58 -9.19 -26.20
C GLY A 69 8.16 -10.61 -26.17
N GLY A 70 7.46 -11.55 -26.82
CA GLY A 70 7.86 -12.97 -26.89
C GLY A 70 6.97 -13.94 -26.11
N CYS A 71 6.02 -13.45 -25.30
CA CYS A 71 4.99 -14.26 -24.65
C CYS A 71 3.64 -13.51 -24.64
N ASP A 72 2.65 -14.04 -25.36
CA ASP A 72 1.25 -13.71 -25.10
C ASP A 72 0.82 -14.49 -23.86
N SER A 73 0.51 -13.79 -22.78
CA SER A 73 0.16 -14.43 -21.50
C SER A 73 -0.98 -13.72 -20.81
N TYR A 74 -1.67 -14.44 -19.93
CA TYR A 74 -2.76 -13.91 -19.10
C TYR A 74 -2.33 -12.71 -18.22
N PHE A 75 -1.03 -12.47 -18.04
CA PHE A 75 -0.51 -11.35 -17.25
C PHE A 75 -0.47 -10.01 -18.00
N ILE A 76 -0.75 -10.02 -19.31
CA ILE A 76 -0.64 -8.84 -20.16
C ILE A 76 -2.04 -8.36 -20.52
N GLU A 77 -2.32 -7.12 -20.12
CA GLU A 77 -3.55 -6.42 -20.47
C GLU A 77 -3.59 -6.12 -21.96
N LYS A 78 -4.78 -5.78 -22.47
CA LYS A 78 -4.98 -5.45 -23.90
C LYS A 78 -4.09 -4.31 -24.40
N ASP A 79 -3.67 -3.42 -23.51
CA ASP A 79 -2.79 -2.30 -23.80
C ASP A 79 -1.29 -2.65 -23.71
N GLY A 80 -0.95 -3.92 -23.48
CA GLY A 80 0.42 -4.41 -23.35
C GLY A 80 1.01 -4.26 -21.94
N THR A 81 0.25 -3.75 -20.98
CA THR A 81 0.74 -3.53 -19.61
C THR A 81 0.67 -4.80 -18.77
N ASN A 82 1.71 -5.05 -17.98
CA ASN A 82 1.68 -6.07 -16.93
C ASN A 82 1.49 -5.41 -15.56
N THR A 83 0.34 -5.61 -14.94
CA THR A 83 -0.01 -5.05 -13.62
C THR A 83 -0.18 -6.12 -12.54
N LEU A 84 -0.30 -7.39 -12.94
CA LEU A 84 -0.74 -8.47 -12.05
C LEU A 84 0.38 -9.08 -11.21
N VAL A 85 1.64 -8.95 -11.65
CA VAL A 85 2.75 -9.66 -11.01
C VAL A 85 3.82 -8.68 -10.52
N TYR A 86 4.32 -8.94 -9.32
CA TYR A 86 5.51 -8.25 -8.82
C TYR A 86 6.74 -8.68 -9.64
N PRO A 87 7.50 -7.72 -10.24
CA PRO A 87 8.58 -8.03 -11.19
C PRO A 87 9.86 -8.55 -10.54
N GLY A 88 10.04 -8.39 -9.23
CA GLY A 88 11.23 -8.84 -8.53
C GLY A 88 11.22 -10.35 -8.26
N GLY A 89 12.39 -10.92 -8.01
CA GLY A 89 12.48 -12.31 -7.59
C GLY A 89 12.14 -12.51 -6.11
N ALA A 90 11.97 -13.75 -5.67
CA ALA A 90 11.62 -14.08 -4.27
C ALA A 90 12.56 -13.46 -3.24
N ILE A 91 13.86 -13.49 -3.46
CA ILE A 91 14.84 -12.89 -2.54
C ILE A 91 14.65 -11.37 -2.45
N THR A 92 14.41 -10.69 -3.57
CA THR A 92 14.11 -9.26 -3.59
C THR A 92 12.82 -8.97 -2.84
N ALA A 93 11.78 -9.78 -3.05
CA ALA A 93 10.50 -9.68 -2.35
C ALA A 93 10.65 -9.83 -0.82
N LEU A 94 11.45 -10.79 -0.36
CA LEU A 94 11.78 -11.01 1.05
C LEU A 94 12.51 -9.80 1.64
N LEU A 95 13.55 -9.31 0.97
CA LEU A 95 14.36 -8.19 1.44
C LEU A 95 13.55 -6.91 1.55
N GLU A 96 12.73 -6.60 0.53
CA GLU A 96 11.89 -5.40 0.50
C GLU A 96 10.82 -5.42 1.59
N ARG A 97 10.25 -6.58 1.88
CA ARG A 97 9.17 -6.72 2.88
C ARG A 97 9.70 -6.96 4.29
N ARG A 98 11.01 -7.20 4.48
CA ARG A 98 11.63 -7.50 5.78
C ARG A 98 11.47 -6.38 6.80
N ARG A 99 11.35 -5.13 6.36
CA ARG A 99 11.28 -3.95 7.23
C ARG A 99 10.00 -3.16 6.97
N LEU A 100 9.33 -2.76 8.04
CA LEU A 100 8.22 -1.81 7.99
C LEU A 100 8.78 -0.38 7.97
N MET A 101 8.57 0.34 6.86
CA MET A 101 8.99 1.74 6.71
C MET A 101 7.86 2.67 7.15
N LEU A 102 7.72 2.96 8.44
CA LEU A 102 6.58 3.73 8.99
C LEU A 102 6.34 5.08 8.30
N ARG A 103 7.38 5.72 7.75
CA ARG A 103 7.26 6.97 6.98
C ARG A 103 6.38 6.85 5.73
N ASP A 104 6.18 5.64 5.22
CA ASP A 104 5.40 5.36 4.00
C ASP A 104 3.93 5.10 4.33
N TRP A 105 3.53 5.19 5.60
CA TRP A 105 2.20 4.87 6.07
C TRP A 105 1.58 6.04 6.82
N GLU A 106 0.40 6.43 6.38
CA GLU A 106 -0.51 7.29 7.13
C GLU A 106 -1.21 6.46 8.20
N ARG A 107 -1.24 6.99 9.42
CA ARG A 107 -1.84 6.34 10.59
C ARG A 107 -3.14 7.02 10.98
N ARG A 108 -4.15 6.24 11.35
CA ARG A 108 -5.37 6.72 11.99
C ARG A 108 -5.60 6.03 13.31
N THR A 109 -6.00 6.83 14.28
CA THR A 109 -6.36 6.38 15.62
C THR A 109 -7.88 6.23 15.74
N ASP A 110 -8.30 5.50 16.75
CA ASP A 110 -9.72 5.32 17.10
C ASP A 110 -10.38 6.68 17.44
N ASP A 111 -9.61 7.62 18.00
CA ASP A 111 -10.08 8.98 18.32
C ASP A 111 -10.29 9.83 17.07
N ASP A 112 -9.44 9.69 16.03
CA ASP A 112 -9.67 10.33 14.74
C ASP A 112 -10.94 9.81 14.05
N GLU A 113 -11.21 8.52 14.17
CA GLU A 113 -12.44 7.90 13.65
C GLU A 113 -13.68 8.35 14.43
N ARG A 114 -13.61 8.46 15.77
CA ARG A 114 -14.69 9.04 16.58
C ARG A 114 -14.97 10.50 16.21
N ARG A 115 -13.92 11.30 15.95
CA ARG A 115 -14.03 12.71 15.59
C ARG A 115 -14.60 12.94 14.18
N THR A 116 -14.30 12.06 13.23
CA THR A 116 -14.72 12.18 11.82
C THR A 116 -15.94 11.34 11.45
N GLY A 117 -16.30 10.35 12.29
CA GLY A 117 -17.47 9.51 12.11
C GLY A 117 -18.79 10.23 12.41
N PHE A 118 -19.91 9.56 12.10
CA PHE A 118 -21.26 10.10 12.24
C PHE A 118 -21.53 10.77 13.60
N ARG A 119 -21.04 10.16 14.70
CA ARG A 119 -21.15 10.71 16.05
C ARG A 119 -20.36 12.01 16.25
N GLY A 120 -19.14 12.11 15.72
CA GLY A 120 -18.32 13.33 15.77
C GLY A 120 -18.91 14.46 14.92
N SER A 121 -19.46 14.12 13.75
CA SER A 121 -20.18 15.06 12.89
C SER A 121 -21.45 15.61 13.55
N VAL A 122 -22.23 14.76 14.23
CA VAL A 122 -23.41 15.19 15.01
C VAL A 122 -22.99 16.08 16.18
N LEU A 123 -21.96 15.71 16.95
CA LEU A 123 -21.49 16.53 18.06
C LEU A 123 -21.04 17.92 17.58
N ARG A 124 -20.34 17.98 16.44
CA ARG A 124 -19.87 19.24 15.85
C ARG A 124 -21.04 20.08 15.31
N ALA A 125 -22.03 19.45 14.69
CA ALA A 125 -23.26 20.12 14.27
C ALA A 125 -24.03 20.68 15.47
N VAL A 126 -24.17 19.92 16.55
CA VAL A 126 -24.80 20.37 17.81
C VAL A 126 -24.01 21.53 18.41
N HIS A 127 -22.67 21.44 18.50
CA HIS A 127 -21.84 22.53 19.02
C HIS A 127 -21.92 23.80 18.16
N ALA A 128 -22.03 23.66 16.83
CA ALA A 128 -22.22 24.79 15.93
C ALA A 128 -23.61 25.43 16.09
N ILE A 129 -24.65 24.62 16.27
CA ILE A 129 -26.02 25.09 16.50
C ILE A 129 -26.13 25.79 17.86
N VAL A 130 -25.60 25.19 18.93
CA VAL A 130 -25.62 25.75 20.29
C VAL A 130 -24.72 27.00 20.37
N GLY A 131 -23.51 26.96 19.80
CA GLY A 131 -22.62 28.12 19.75
C GLY A 131 -23.16 29.27 18.91
N SER A 132 -23.96 29.00 17.87
CA SER A 132 -24.67 30.03 17.11
C SER A 132 -25.83 30.65 17.89
N PHE A 133 -26.40 29.94 18.87
CA PHE A 133 -27.46 30.45 19.73
C PHE A 133 -26.91 31.41 20.79
N ASP A 134 -25.72 31.12 21.34
CA ASP A 134 -25.04 32.00 22.30
C ASP A 134 -24.65 33.36 21.66
N THR A 135 -24.27 33.38 20.37
CA THR A 135 -24.00 34.63 19.65
C THR A 135 -25.27 35.44 19.37
N LEU A 136 -26.41 34.79 19.11
CA LEU A 136 -27.68 35.50 18.85
C LEU A 136 -28.30 36.08 20.13
N SER A 137 -27.97 35.51 21.30
CA SER A 137 -28.44 36.03 22.59
C SER A 137 -27.68 37.26 23.08
N GLN A 138 -26.48 37.56 22.55
CA GLN A 138 -25.68 38.73 22.94
C GLN A 138 -26.01 40.00 22.13
N ASP A 139 -26.62 39.87 20.95
CA ASP A 139 -26.99 41.00 20.08
C ASP A 139 -28.40 41.58 20.37
N SER A 140 -29.09 41.10 21.41
CA SER A 140 -30.44 41.56 21.78
C SER A 140 -30.49 42.40 23.07
N MET A 141 -29.42 43.12 23.42
CA MET A 141 -29.40 44.05 24.55
C MET A 141 -28.95 45.46 24.17
#